data_AF-A0A954T709-F1
#
_entry.id   AF-A0A954T709-F1
#
_cell.length_a   1.000
_cell.length_b   1.000
_cell.length_c   1.000
_cell.angle_alpha   90.00
_cell.angle_beta   90.00
_cell.angle_gamma   90.00
#
_symmetry.space_group_name_H-M   'P 1'
#
loop_
_entity.id
_entity.type
_entity.pdbx_description
1 polymer ?
#
loop_
_entity_poly.entity_id
_entity_poly.type
_entity_poly.pdbx_seq_one_letter_code
_entity_poly.pdbx_strand_id
1 'polypeptide(L)'
;MTKDPHTAFQRVMPRRLWWQGSGKWVVFWSILAGVLLCLLLVIGALLADVLATRGHVLVPSEQADTLRTRLGELAIPEPPAGDELAQSVRLDSSGILPAVVLSETRGPWGVILSPVYRAVPALGDNVSAMLYLLSTGAVCALLFTISLSRAKAASLKTAMQVVATQREHLHRQALRLGPGDLLGQTSQEVMSLFTKESEIVRTGIASMMQSVVRDLIMLVLLSVLALSVDWRLTLQCLVPLAACWWLVHYERSRG
;
A
#
# COMPACT_ATOMS: atom_id res chain seq x y z
N MET A 1 13.93 -19.68 32.57
CA MET A 1 14.25 -20.26 31.25
C MET A 1 13.45 -19.46 30.21
N THR A 2 13.96 -18.30 29.84
CA THR A 2 13.29 -17.30 28.98
C THR A 2 13.24 -17.85 27.55
N LYS A 3 12.04 -18.25 27.13
CA LYS A 3 11.78 -18.87 25.84
C LYS A 3 11.65 -17.73 24.82
N ASP A 4 12.76 -17.27 24.26
CA ASP A 4 12.74 -16.21 23.26
C ASP A 4 11.82 -16.59 22.09
N PRO A 5 10.67 -15.91 21.90
CA PRO A 5 9.67 -16.30 20.90
C PRO A 5 10.22 -16.22 19.47
N HIS A 6 11.24 -15.39 19.25
CA HIS A 6 11.96 -15.29 17.98
C HIS A 6 12.67 -16.59 17.58
N THR A 7 13.16 -17.37 18.55
CA THR A 7 13.85 -18.65 18.28
C THR A 7 12.87 -19.78 17.98
N ALA A 8 11.68 -19.77 18.59
CA ALA A 8 10.62 -20.72 18.28
C ALA A 8 10.14 -20.54 16.83
N PHE A 9 9.97 -19.30 16.38
CA PHE A 9 9.54 -19.00 15.02
C PHE A 9 10.57 -19.41 13.96
N GLN A 10 11.86 -19.11 14.19
CA GLN A 10 12.94 -19.53 13.29
C GLN A 10 13.08 -21.06 13.17
N ARG A 11 12.70 -21.81 14.22
CA ARG A 11 12.69 -23.28 14.19
C ARG A 11 11.54 -23.85 13.37
N VAL A 12 10.37 -23.21 13.38
CA VAL A 12 9.17 -23.69 12.67
C VAL A 12 9.17 -23.25 11.20
N MET A 13 9.72 -22.07 10.88
CA MET A 13 9.81 -21.57 9.50
C MET A 13 11.26 -21.21 9.11
N PRO A 14 12.00 -22.14 8.48
CA PRO A 14 13.26 -21.81 7.84
C PRO A 14 13.04 -20.74 6.76
N ARG A 15 13.81 -19.64 6.80
CA ARG A 15 13.76 -18.54 5.80
C ARG A 15 13.78 -19.03 4.34
N ARG A 16 14.37 -20.20 4.09
CA ARG A 16 14.48 -20.81 2.76
C ARG A 16 13.13 -21.26 2.19
N LEU A 17 12.19 -21.72 3.02
CA LEU A 17 10.83 -22.08 2.61
C LEU A 17 10.03 -20.86 2.12
N TRP A 18 10.39 -19.68 2.62
CA TRP A 18 9.76 -18.42 2.25
C TRP A 18 10.04 -18.02 0.78
N TRP A 19 11.21 -18.42 0.27
CA TRP A 19 11.65 -18.11 -1.09
C TRP A 19 11.43 -19.24 -2.10
N GLN A 20 11.07 -20.45 -1.64
CA GLN A 20 10.73 -21.57 -2.52
C GLN A 20 9.23 -21.57 -2.86
N GLY A 21 8.90 -21.53 -4.15
CA GLY A 21 7.52 -21.66 -4.65
C GLY A 21 6.65 -20.41 -4.50
N SER A 22 5.48 -20.59 -3.87
CA SER A 22 4.39 -19.59 -3.83
C SER A 22 4.69 -18.33 -3.03
N GLY A 23 5.74 -18.30 -2.20
CA GLY A 23 6.12 -17.11 -1.43
C GLY A 23 6.48 -15.90 -2.30
N LYS A 24 7.13 -16.11 -3.45
CA LYS A 24 7.45 -15.03 -4.41
C LYS A 24 6.19 -14.34 -4.94
N TRP A 25 5.14 -15.11 -5.18
CA TRP A 25 3.86 -14.58 -5.64
C TRP A 25 3.17 -13.75 -4.57
N VAL A 26 3.23 -14.16 -3.30
CA VAL A 26 2.70 -13.34 -2.19
C VAL A 26 3.39 -11.98 -2.16
N VAL A 27 4.73 -11.96 -2.22
CA VAL A 27 5.50 -10.70 -2.25
C VAL A 27 5.13 -9.85 -3.47
N PHE A 28 5.05 -10.45 -4.65
CA PHE A 28 4.67 -9.74 -5.88
C PHE A 28 3.28 -9.10 -5.76
N TRP A 29 2.27 -9.85 -5.34
CA TRP A 29 0.90 -9.34 -5.16
C TRP A 29 0.82 -8.29 -4.04
N SER A 30 1.62 -8.40 -2.99
CA SER A 30 1.71 -7.39 -1.94
C SER A 30 2.34 -6.08 -2.43
N ILE A 31 3.41 -6.15 -3.22
CA ILE A 31 4.03 -4.97 -3.85
C ILE A 31 3.02 -4.31 -4.80
N LEU A 32 2.38 -5.09 -5.68
CA LEU A 32 1.40 -4.59 -6.63
C LEU A 32 0.21 -3.92 -5.91
N ALA A 33 -0.31 -4.53 -4.85
CA ALA A 33 -1.36 -3.93 -4.04
C ALA A 33 -0.90 -2.62 -3.37
N GLY A 34 0.33 -2.57 -2.86
CA GLY A 34 0.89 -1.35 -2.28
C GLY A 34 1.04 -0.22 -3.30
N VAL A 35 1.54 -0.52 -4.50
CA VAL A 35 1.65 0.47 -5.60
C VAL A 35 0.27 0.97 -6.04
N LEU A 36 -0.70 0.07 -6.21
CA LEU A 36 -2.08 0.44 -6.56
C LEU A 36 -2.74 1.31 -5.49
N LEU A 37 -2.47 1.04 -4.21
CA LEU A 37 -2.95 1.87 -3.12
C LEU A 37 -2.36 3.29 -3.19
N CYS A 38 -1.04 3.41 -3.38
CA CYS A 38 -0.38 4.71 -3.55
C CYS A 38 -0.99 5.49 -4.72
N LEU A 39 -1.20 4.82 -5.85
CA LEU A 39 -1.84 5.41 -7.02
C LEU A 39 -3.27 5.88 -6.70
N LEU A 40 -4.04 5.08 -5.97
CA LEU A 40 -5.42 5.42 -5.57
C LEU A 40 -5.46 6.62 -4.61
N LEU A 41 -4.48 6.75 -3.71
CA LEU A 41 -4.32 7.95 -2.87
C LEU A 41 -4.00 9.19 -3.69
N VAL A 42 -3.12 9.09 -4.68
CA VAL A 42 -2.81 10.20 -5.59
C VAL A 42 -4.06 10.60 -6.38
N ILE A 43 -4.78 9.63 -6.97
CA ILE A 43 -6.03 9.89 -7.68
C ILE A 43 -7.07 10.55 -6.76
N GLY A 44 -7.21 10.06 -5.53
CA GLY A 44 -8.12 10.63 -4.53
C GLY A 44 -7.75 12.06 -4.15
N ALA A 45 -6.45 12.35 -3.98
CA ALA A 45 -5.97 13.71 -3.72
C ALA A 45 -6.24 14.65 -4.89
N LEU A 46 -6.00 14.21 -6.13
CA LEU A 46 -6.33 14.98 -7.34
C LEU A 46 -7.84 15.23 -7.45
N LEU A 47 -8.66 14.22 -7.17
CA LEU A 47 -10.11 14.37 -7.18
C LEU A 47 -10.57 15.38 -6.12
N ALA A 48 -10.03 15.30 -4.90
CA ALA A 48 -10.33 16.24 -3.83
C ALA A 48 -9.92 17.67 -4.19
N ASP A 49 -8.78 17.86 -4.83
CA ASP A 49 -8.32 19.17 -5.31
C ASP A 49 -9.22 19.74 -6.40
N VAL A 50 -9.64 18.92 -7.37
CA VAL A 50 -10.59 19.33 -8.43
C VAL A 50 -11.94 19.74 -7.83
N LEU A 51 -12.46 18.98 -6.85
CA LEU A 51 -13.69 19.34 -6.14
C LEU A 51 -13.55 20.62 -5.31
N ALA A 52 -12.43 20.80 -4.61
CA ALA A 52 -12.18 21.94 -3.74
C ALA A 52 -12.03 23.23 -4.54
N THR A 53 -11.26 23.16 -5.63
CA THR A 53 -10.90 24.32 -6.45
C THR A 53 -12.00 24.67 -7.47
N ARG A 54 -12.96 23.76 -7.72
CA ARG A 54 -14.06 23.90 -8.69
C ARG A 54 -13.60 24.35 -10.09
N GLY A 55 -12.33 24.13 -10.41
CA GLY A 55 -11.71 24.54 -11.68
C GLY A 55 -11.36 26.04 -11.79
N HIS A 56 -11.28 26.79 -10.69
CA HIS A 56 -10.82 28.19 -10.70
C HIS A 56 -9.39 28.32 -10.18
N VAL A 57 -8.48 28.83 -11.02
CA VAL A 57 -7.09 29.13 -10.60
C VAL A 57 -6.75 30.56 -10.92
N LEU A 58 -6.22 31.25 -9.92
CA LEU A 58 -5.59 32.55 -10.08
C LEU A 58 -4.08 32.30 -10.17
N VAL A 59 -3.53 32.36 -11.37
CA VAL A 59 -2.08 32.21 -11.60
C VAL A 59 -1.49 33.61 -11.75
N PRO A 60 -0.47 34.00 -10.94
CA PRO A 60 0.29 35.23 -11.15
C PRO A 60 0.97 35.22 -12.52
N SER A 61 0.94 36.35 -13.23
CA SER A 61 1.44 36.46 -14.61
C SER A 61 2.92 36.04 -14.77
N GLU A 62 3.77 36.29 -13.77
CA GLU A 62 5.18 35.87 -13.79
C GLU A 62 5.37 34.34 -13.84
N GLN A 63 4.46 33.57 -13.25
CA GLN A 63 4.53 32.10 -13.27
C GLN A 63 3.86 31.52 -14.54
N ALA A 64 2.95 32.27 -15.16
CA ALA A 64 2.24 31.84 -16.36
C ALA A 64 3.19 31.56 -17.53
N ASP A 65 4.25 32.36 -17.69
CA ASP A 65 5.22 32.16 -18.78
C ASP A 65 6.06 30.90 -18.61
N THR A 66 6.50 30.60 -17.38
CA THR A 66 7.20 29.34 -17.07
C THR A 66 6.31 28.11 -17.26
N LEU A 67 5.03 28.23 -16.91
CA LEU A 67 4.02 27.18 -17.10
C LEU A 67 3.71 26.97 -18.58
N ARG A 68 3.64 28.03 -19.40
CA ARG A 68 3.47 27.92 -20.86
C ARG A 68 4.59 27.12 -21.52
N THR A 69 5.84 27.38 -21.13
CA THR A 69 6.98 26.63 -21.67
C THR A 69 6.91 25.13 -21.31
N ARG A 70 6.42 24.82 -20.10
CA ARG A 70 6.38 23.44 -19.57
C ARG A 70 5.11 22.65 -19.80
N LEU A 71 3.97 23.29 -20.07
CA LEU A 71 2.69 22.63 -20.37
C LEU A 71 2.40 22.66 -21.87
N GLY A 72 3.01 23.60 -22.62
CA GLY A 72 2.76 23.84 -24.04
C GLY A 72 1.68 24.91 -24.25
N GLU A 73 1.67 25.55 -25.42
CA GLU A 73 0.74 26.63 -25.80
C GLU A 73 -0.75 26.25 -25.66
N LEU A 74 -1.08 24.95 -25.64
CA LEU A 74 -2.47 24.47 -25.60
C LEU A 74 -3.22 24.71 -24.28
N ALA A 75 -2.53 25.03 -23.17
CA ALA A 75 -3.14 24.99 -21.84
C ALA A 75 -3.49 26.37 -21.23
N ILE A 76 -2.94 27.47 -21.75
CA ILE A 76 -3.10 28.80 -21.14
C ILE A 76 -3.50 29.79 -22.24
N PRO A 77 -4.77 30.25 -22.28
CA PRO A 77 -5.22 31.27 -23.22
C PRO A 77 -4.29 32.49 -23.18
N GLU A 78 -3.94 33.06 -24.34
CA GLU A 78 -3.17 34.30 -24.42
C GLU A 78 -3.83 35.37 -23.54
N PRO A 79 -3.06 36.14 -22.74
CA PRO A 79 -3.66 37.24 -22.00
C PRO A 79 -4.35 38.18 -23.01
N PRO A 80 -5.56 38.68 -22.72
CA PRO A 80 -6.22 39.61 -23.62
C PRO A 80 -5.27 40.80 -23.87
N ALA A 81 -4.93 41.03 -25.14
CA ALA A 81 -4.04 42.11 -25.54
C ALA A 81 -4.66 43.45 -25.13
N GLY A 82 -4.16 44.03 -24.03
CA GLY A 82 -4.61 45.33 -23.53
C GLY A 82 -4.64 45.51 -22.01
N ASP A 83 -4.47 44.45 -21.22
CA ASP A 83 -4.62 44.54 -19.76
C ASP A 83 -3.31 44.23 -19.01
N GLU A 84 -2.31 45.11 -19.14
CA GLU A 84 -1.03 45.03 -18.43
C GLU A 84 -1.17 45.13 -16.88
N LEU A 85 -2.36 45.45 -16.38
CA LEU A 85 -2.68 45.56 -14.95
C LEU A 85 -3.39 44.32 -14.37
N ALA A 86 -3.75 43.33 -15.19
CA ALA A 86 -4.32 42.08 -14.69
C ALA A 86 -3.21 41.16 -14.13
N GLN A 87 -2.75 41.48 -12.92
CA GLN A 87 -1.71 40.75 -12.16
C GLN A 87 -2.02 39.26 -11.91
N SER A 88 -3.21 38.77 -12.27
CA SER A 88 -3.59 37.36 -12.20
C SER A 88 -4.50 37.00 -13.37
N VAL A 89 -4.11 36.00 -14.15
CA VAL A 89 -4.98 35.43 -15.19
C VAL A 89 -5.92 34.44 -14.51
N ARG A 90 -7.24 34.72 -14.55
CA ARG A 90 -8.26 33.79 -14.06
C ARG A 90 -8.51 32.73 -15.13
N LEU A 91 -8.05 31.53 -14.86
CA LEU A 91 -8.30 30.36 -15.68
C LEU A 91 -9.59 29.70 -15.16
N ASP A 92 -10.69 29.89 -15.89
CA ASP A 92 -11.95 29.19 -15.63
C ASP A 92 -11.91 27.83 -16.36
N SER A 93 -12.46 26.77 -15.74
CA SER A 93 -12.66 25.42 -16.32
C SER A 93 -11.40 24.59 -16.65
N SER A 94 -10.27 24.84 -15.97
CA SER A 94 -8.98 24.24 -16.33
C SER A 94 -8.69 22.84 -15.73
N GLY A 95 -9.71 22.05 -15.40
CA GLY A 95 -9.55 20.65 -14.95
C GLY A 95 -8.49 20.45 -13.85
N ILE A 96 -7.40 19.73 -14.16
CA ILE A 96 -6.31 19.37 -13.21
C ILE A 96 -5.17 20.40 -13.17
N LEU A 97 -5.18 21.44 -14.02
CA LEU A 97 -4.16 22.52 -13.98
C LEU A 97 -3.93 23.12 -12.58
N PRO A 98 -4.96 23.40 -11.74
CA PRO A 98 -4.74 23.84 -10.37
C PRO A 98 -3.79 22.96 -9.57
N ALA A 99 -4.02 21.65 -9.61
CA ALA A 99 -3.22 20.67 -8.89
C ALA A 99 -1.78 20.65 -9.41
N VAL A 100 -1.59 20.77 -10.74
CA VAL A 100 -0.25 20.79 -11.35
C VAL A 100 0.52 22.03 -10.90
N VAL A 101 -0.10 23.22 -10.97
CA VAL A 101 0.51 24.50 -10.58
C VAL A 101 0.86 24.51 -9.08
N LEU A 102 -0.04 24.02 -8.24
CA LEU A 102 0.20 23.94 -6.79
C LEU A 102 1.27 22.90 -6.44
N SER A 103 1.35 21.80 -7.20
CA SER A 103 2.37 20.76 -7.01
C SER A 103 3.76 21.20 -7.45
N GLU A 104 3.86 22.10 -8.44
CA GLU A 104 5.13 22.63 -8.94
C GLU A 104 5.76 23.62 -7.94
N THR A 105 4.94 24.35 -7.19
CA THR A 105 5.43 25.24 -6.11
C THR A 105 5.85 24.48 -4.86
N ARG A 106 5.34 23.27 -4.62
CA ARG A 106 5.55 22.53 -3.37
C ARG A 106 6.53 21.36 -3.43
N GLY A 107 6.95 20.88 -4.61
CA GLY A 107 7.95 19.81 -4.63
C GLY A 107 8.19 19.10 -5.97
N PRO A 108 8.84 17.91 -5.94
CA PRO A 108 9.24 17.17 -7.15
C PRO A 108 8.05 16.60 -7.95
N TRP A 109 6.84 16.63 -7.39
CA TRP A 109 5.62 16.12 -8.03
C TRP A 109 5.26 16.86 -9.32
N GLY A 110 5.58 18.16 -9.44
CA GLY A 110 5.34 18.92 -10.67
C GLY A 110 6.06 18.34 -11.90
N VAL A 111 7.24 17.73 -11.72
CA VAL A 111 8.00 17.09 -12.81
C VAL A 111 7.35 15.80 -13.29
N ILE A 112 6.65 15.09 -12.39
CA ILE A 112 5.99 13.81 -12.71
C ILE A 112 4.58 14.05 -13.28
N LEU A 113 3.87 15.07 -12.78
CA LEU A 113 2.51 15.39 -13.21
C LEU A 113 2.45 16.07 -14.58
N SER A 114 3.43 16.91 -14.92
CA SER A 114 3.45 17.64 -16.20
C SER A 114 3.46 16.75 -17.46
N PRO A 115 4.25 15.65 -17.56
CA PRO A 115 4.17 14.75 -18.71
C PRO A 115 2.86 13.96 -18.74
N VAL A 116 2.31 13.60 -17.58
CA VAL A 116 1.03 12.86 -17.49
C VAL A 116 -0.13 13.73 -18.00
N TYR A 117 -0.14 15.01 -17.61
CA TYR A 117 -1.13 15.98 -18.10
C TYR A 117 -1.05 16.14 -19.63
N ARG A 118 0.15 16.28 -20.19
CA ARG A 118 0.37 16.38 -21.64
C ARG A 118 -0.07 15.14 -22.41
N ALA A 119 0.07 13.95 -21.81
CA ALA A 119 -0.30 12.69 -22.46
C ALA A 119 -1.81 12.49 -22.58
N VAL A 120 -2.62 13.14 -21.73
CA VAL A 120 -4.06 12.90 -21.67
C VAL A 120 -4.82 14.23 -21.84
N PRO A 121 -5.14 14.64 -23.09
CA PRO A 121 -5.85 15.90 -23.35
C PRO A 121 -7.27 15.93 -22.77
N ALA A 122 -7.84 14.78 -22.40
CA ALA A 122 -9.12 14.68 -21.69
C ALA A 122 -9.09 15.28 -20.26
N LEU A 123 -7.93 15.69 -19.74
CA LEU A 123 -7.78 16.36 -18.43
C LEU A 123 -7.95 17.89 -18.52
N GLY A 124 -8.15 18.44 -19.73
CA GLY A 124 -8.34 19.87 -19.94
C GLY A 124 -9.70 20.40 -19.47
N ASP A 125 -10.76 19.61 -19.61
CA ASP A 125 -12.11 19.97 -19.17
C ASP A 125 -12.44 19.29 -17.82
N ASN A 126 -13.16 20.00 -16.95
CA ASN A 126 -13.45 19.59 -15.57
C ASN A 126 -14.31 18.32 -15.52
N VAL A 127 -15.33 18.24 -16.39
CA VAL A 127 -16.24 17.09 -16.43
C VAL A 127 -15.53 15.83 -16.94
N SER A 128 -14.75 15.96 -18.01
CA SER A 128 -13.98 14.84 -18.56
C SER A 128 -12.86 14.40 -17.64
N ALA A 129 -12.17 15.34 -16.98
CA ALA A 129 -11.16 15.04 -15.97
C ALA A 129 -11.76 14.25 -14.79
N MET A 130 -12.91 14.67 -14.27
CA MET A 130 -13.56 14.00 -13.15
C MET A 130 -14.01 12.57 -13.52
N LEU A 131 -14.62 12.38 -14.70
CA LEU A 131 -14.99 11.06 -15.21
C LEU A 131 -13.77 10.16 -15.47
N TYR A 132 -12.68 10.72 -15.99
CA TYR A 132 -11.45 9.98 -16.25
C TYR A 132 -10.74 9.55 -14.96
N LEU A 133 -10.64 10.45 -13.97
CA LEU A 133 -10.10 10.13 -12.64
C LEU A 133 -10.98 9.10 -11.93
N LEU A 134 -12.30 9.22 -12.01
CA LEU A 134 -13.23 8.29 -11.39
C LEU A 134 -13.15 6.90 -12.02
N SER A 135 -13.14 6.81 -13.35
CA SER A 135 -13.02 5.54 -14.06
C SER A 135 -11.67 4.88 -13.83
N THR A 136 -10.57 5.62 -13.92
CA THR A 136 -9.22 5.12 -13.64
C THR A 136 -9.09 4.68 -12.18
N GLY A 137 -9.62 5.48 -11.25
CA GLY A 137 -9.68 5.15 -9.83
C GLY A 137 -10.47 3.87 -9.56
N ALA A 138 -11.62 3.68 -10.20
CA ALA A 138 -12.43 2.48 -10.09
C ALA A 138 -11.69 1.23 -10.61
N VAL A 139 -11.05 1.33 -11.78
CA VAL A 139 -10.21 0.24 -12.33
C VAL A 139 -9.07 -0.09 -11.37
N CYS A 140 -8.40 0.92 -10.82
CA CYS A 140 -7.32 0.72 -9.85
C CYS A 140 -7.82 0.09 -8.54
N ALA A 141 -8.98 0.49 -8.04
CA ALA A 141 -9.61 -0.09 -6.85
C ALA A 141 -9.98 -1.57 -7.07
N LEU A 142 -10.47 -1.93 -8.26
CA LEU A 142 -10.75 -3.31 -8.63
C LEU A 142 -9.45 -4.13 -8.68
N LEU A 143 -8.42 -3.63 -9.36
CA LEU A 143 -7.11 -4.29 -9.42
C LEU A 143 -6.49 -4.45 -8.03
N PHE A 144 -6.65 -3.46 -7.16
CA PHE A 144 -6.20 -3.51 -5.77
C PHE A 144 -6.91 -4.63 -5.00
N THR A 145 -8.23 -4.70 -5.12
CA THR A 145 -9.06 -5.72 -4.45
C THR A 145 -8.71 -7.13 -4.95
N ILE A 146 -8.52 -7.29 -6.27
CA ILE A 146 -8.10 -8.55 -6.88
C ILE A 146 -6.70 -8.95 -6.37
N SER A 147 -5.76 -8.00 -6.32
CA SER A 147 -4.40 -8.24 -5.84
C SER A 147 -4.39 -8.71 -4.38
N LEU A 148 -5.21 -8.08 -3.53
CA LEU A 148 -5.36 -8.47 -2.13
C LEU A 148 -5.97 -9.87 -1.98
N SER A 149 -7.00 -10.17 -2.78
CA SER A 149 -7.62 -11.50 -2.82
C SER A 149 -6.63 -12.59 -3.26
N ARG A 150 -5.83 -12.31 -4.30
CA ARG A 150 -4.79 -13.23 -4.81
C ARG A 150 -3.67 -13.43 -3.80
N ALA A 151 -3.23 -12.38 -3.11
CA ALA A 151 -2.25 -12.49 -2.03
C ALA A 151 -2.74 -13.42 -0.91
N LYS A 152 -4.02 -13.28 -0.51
CA LYS A 152 -4.67 -14.14 0.50
C LYS A 152 -4.80 -15.60 0.04
N ALA A 153 -5.16 -15.82 -1.23
CA ALA A 153 -5.23 -17.18 -1.77
C ALA A 153 -3.85 -17.85 -1.81
N ALA A 154 -2.80 -17.11 -2.17
CA ALA A 154 -1.43 -17.61 -2.22
C ALA A 154 -0.87 -17.92 -0.80
N SER A 155 -1.20 -17.11 0.21
CA SER A 155 -0.78 -17.38 1.59
C SER A 155 -1.46 -18.64 2.15
N LEU A 156 -2.75 -18.82 1.90
CA LEU A 156 -3.49 -20.03 2.30
C LEU A 156 -2.91 -21.29 1.66
N LYS A 157 -2.57 -21.24 0.37
CA LYS A 157 -1.93 -22.38 -0.32
C LYS A 157 -0.60 -22.76 0.33
N THR A 158 0.21 -21.78 0.70
CA THR A 158 1.51 -22.00 1.36
C THR A 158 1.32 -22.58 2.75
N ALA A 159 0.36 -22.06 3.53
CA ALA A 159 0.05 -22.58 4.87
C ALA A 159 -0.43 -24.04 4.84
N MET A 160 -1.25 -24.41 3.84
CA MET A 160 -1.69 -25.80 3.66
C MET A 160 -0.52 -26.75 3.41
N GLN A 161 0.47 -26.33 2.62
CA GLN A 161 1.67 -27.15 2.36
C GLN A 161 2.49 -27.37 3.64
N VAL A 162 2.72 -26.31 4.42
CA VAL A 162 3.45 -26.40 5.69
C VAL A 162 2.76 -27.35 6.68
N VAL A 163 1.43 -27.25 6.80
CA VAL A 163 0.65 -28.13 7.68
C VAL A 163 0.69 -29.59 7.19
N ALA A 164 0.63 -29.83 5.88
CA ALA A 164 0.72 -31.18 5.33
C ALA A 164 2.08 -31.82 5.66
N THR A 165 3.18 -31.09 5.50
CA THR A 165 4.53 -31.55 5.86
C THR A 165 4.66 -31.77 7.37
N GLN A 166 4.12 -30.85 8.20
CA GLN A 166 4.14 -31.00 9.65
C GLN A 166 3.33 -32.24 10.10
N ARG A 167 2.18 -32.49 9.48
CA ARG A 167 1.36 -33.67 9.74
C ARG A 167 2.10 -34.97 9.39
N GLU A 168 2.87 -34.98 8.30
CA GLU A 168 3.70 -36.13 7.94
C GLU A 168 4.82 -36.39 8.98
N HIS A 169 5.54 -35.35 9.40
CA HIS A 169 6.59 -35.47 10.41
C HIS A 169 6.03 -35.97 11.75
N LEU A 170 4.90 -35.41 12.17
CA LEU A 170 4.25 -35.82 13.40
C LEU A 170 3.68 -37.24 13.32
N HIS A 171 3.10 -37.63 12.18
CA HIS A 171 2.63 -39.01 11.99
C HIS A 171 3.80 -40.01 12.10
N ARG A 172 4.95 -39.69 11.50
CA ARG A 172 6.17 -40.49 11.65
C ARG A 172 6.69 -40.53 13.09
N GLN A 173 6.57 -39.44 13.84
CA GLN A 173 6.94 -39.41 15.26
C GLN A 173 5.96 -40.23 16.12
N ALA A 174 4.65 -40.13 15.86
CA ALA A 174 3.62 -40.91 16.54
C ALA A 174 3.83 -42.42 16.35
N LEU A 175 4.19 -42.87 15.13
CA LEU A 175 4.52 -44.27 14.86
C LEU A 175 5.75 -44.77 15.63
N ARG A 176 6.69 -43.88 15.98
CA ARG A 176 7.90 -44.23 16.74
C ARG A 176 7.70 -44.25 18.25
N LEU A 177 6.67 -43.57 18.76
CA LEU A 177 6.38 -43.54 20.20
C LEU A 177 5.83 -44.88 20.73
N GLY A 178 5.48 -45.82 19.85
CA GLY A 178 5.10 -47.19 20.21
C GLY A 178 3.76 -47.28 20.96
N PRO A 179 3.15 -48.47 21.04
CA PRO A 179 1.82 -48.69 21.63
C PRO A 179 1.83 -48.69 23.17
N GLY A 180 2.69 -47.87 23.80
CA GLY A 180 2.83 -47.81 25.26
C GLY A 180 1.61 -47.24 25.99
N ASP A 181 0.66 -46.65 25.25
CA ASP A 181 -0.61 -46.14 25.78
C ASP A 181 -1.74 -47.15 25.50
N LEU A 182 -1.98 -48.04 26.46
CA LEU A 182 -2.99 -49.11 26.38
C LEU A 182 -4.42 -48.63 26.70
N LEU A 183 -4.58 -47.40 27.21
CA LEU A 183 -5.87 -46.91 27.72
C LEU A 183 -6.69 -46.13 26.69
N GLY A 184 -6.12 -45.78 25.53
CA GLY A 184 -6.82 -45.14 24.40
C GLY A 184 -7.33 -43.70 24.64
N GLN A 185 -7.44 -43.27 25.91
CA GLN A 185 -7.81 -41.92 26.30
C GLN A 185 -6.75 -40.89 25.88
N THR A 186 -5.47 -41.19 26.08
CA THR A 186 -4.38 -40.27 25.70
C THR A 186 -4.27 -40.14 24.19
N SER A 187 -4.53 -41.21 23.43
CA SER A 187 -4.61 -41.17 21.96
C SER A 187 -5.72 -40.24 21.43
N GLN A 188 -6.93 -40.26 22.02
CA GLN A 188 -8.04 -39.38 21.62
C GLN A 188 -7.79 -37.91 21.98
N GLU A 189 -7.24 -37.65 23.18
CA GLU A 189 -6.88 -36.32 23.62
C GLU A 189 -5.77 -35.74 22.74
N VAL A 190 -4.70 -36.51 22.47
CA VAL A 190 -3.62 -36.14 21.56
C VAL A 190 -4.16 -35.86 20.16
N MET A 191 -5.09 -36.65 19.62
CA MET A 191 -5.67 -36.42 18.29
C MET A 191 -6.51 -35.13 18.23
N SER A 192 -7.25 -34.80 19.29
CA SER A 192 -8.06 -33.59 19.37
C SER A 192 -7.20 -32.33 19.52
N LEU A 193 -6.16 -32.40 20.35
CA LEU A 193 -5.16 -31.35 20.53
C LEU A 193 -4.41 -31.13 19.21
N PHE A 194 -4.09 -32.21 18.51
CA PHE A 194 -3.44 -32.19 17.21
C PHE A 194 -4.25 -31.47 16.12
N THR A 195 -5.53 -31.81 15.99
CA THR A 195 -6.39 -31.21 14.95
C THR A 195 -6.71 -29.74 15.26
N LYS A 196 -6.94 -29.40 16.53
CA LYS A 196 -7.27 -28.04 16.94
C LYS A 196 -6.05 -27.11 16.93
N GLU A 197 -4.91 -27.56 17.47
CA GLU A 197 -3.69 -26.75 17.47
C GLU A 197 -3.10 -26.60 16.07
N SER A 198 -3.15 -27.62 15.22
CA SER A 198 -2.65 -27.50 13.84
C SER A 198 -3.45 -26.48 13.02
N GLU A 199 -4.76 -26.38 13.23
CA GLU A 199 -5.61 -25.39 12.55
C GLU A 199 -5.35 -23.96 13.08
N ILE A 200 -5.15 -23.81 14.38
CA ILE A 200 -4.76 -22.52 14.99
C ILE A 200 -3.38 -22.08 14.48
N VAL A 201 -2.41 -23.00 14.41
CA VAL A 201 -1.08 -22.73 13.85
C VAL A 201 -1.17 -22.39 12.36
N ARG A 202 -2.00 -23.09 11.59
CA ARG A 202 -2.24 -22.81 10.17
C ARG A 202 -2.75 -21.38 9.94
N THR A 203 -3.81 -21.02 10.65
CA THR A 203 -4.47 -19.72 10.53
C THR A 203 -3.60 -18.60 11.10
N GLY A 204 -2.87 -18.87 12.18
CA GLY A 204 -1.87 -17.97 12.75
C GLY A 204 -0.71 -17.69 11.78
N ILE A 205 -0.12 -18.73 11.18
CA ILE A 205 0.97 -18.56 10.19
C ILE A 205 0.46 -17.84 8.95
N ALA A 206 -0.71 -18.21 8.42
CA ALA A 206 -1.27 -17.58 7.23
C ALA A 206 -1.57 -16.08 7.46
N SER A 207 -2.18 -15.75 8.60
CA SER A 207 -2.48 -14.36 8.96
C SER A 207 -1.21 -13.56 9.22
N MET A 208 -0.24 -14.12 9.94
CA MET A 208 1.03 -13.43 10.25
C MET A 208 1.89 -13.23 9.01
N MET A 209 1.96 -14.22 8.12
CA MET A 209 2.70 -14.10 6.86
C MET A 209 2.05 -13.08 5.93
N GLN A 210 0.72 -12.96 5.96
CA GLN A 210 0.03 -11.94 5.20
C GLN A 210 0.23 -10.54 5.80
N SER A 211 0.03 -10.37 7.11
CA SER A 211 0.11 -9.08 7.78
C SER A 211 1.52 -8.53 7.79
N VAL A 212 2.52 -9.32 8.21
CA VAL A 212 3.91 -8.82 8.35
C VAL A 212 4.46 -8.31 7.02
N VAL A 213 4.24 -9.05 5.93
CA VAL A 213 4.79 -8.68 4.61
C VAL A 213 4.05 -7.50 4.03
N ARG A 214 2.72 -7.59 4.00
CA ARG A 214 1.87 -6.56 3.42
C ARG A 214 2.01 -5.26 4.21
N ASP A 215 1.88 -5.33 5.53
CA ASP A 215 1.83 -4.13 6.37
C ASP A 215 3.20 -3.44 6.37
N LEU A 216 4.31 -4.19 6.32
CA LEU A 216 5.65 -3.61 6.18
C LEU A 216 5.85 -2.96 4.81
N ILE A 217 5.47 -3.63 3.71
CA ILE A 217 5.54 -3.05 2.36
C ILE A 217 4.67 -1.79 2.26
N MET A 218 3.44 -1.85 2.77
CA MET A 218 2.49 -0.75 2.75
C MET A 218 2.98 0.42 3.61
N LEU A 219 3.55 0.15 4.79
CA LEU A 219 4.16 1.18 5.64
C LEU A 219 5.34 1.84 4.94
N VAL A 220 6.22 1.08 4.28
CA VAL A 220 7.35 1.62 3.52
C VAL A 220 6.87 2.48 2.35
N LEU A 221 5.94 1.97 1.53
CA LEU A 221 5.39 2.71 0.39
C LEU A 221 4.67 3.99 0.81
N LEU A 222 3.83 3.93 1.85
CA LEU A 222 3.15 5.10 2.40
C LEU A 222 4.13 6.09 3.02
N SER A 223 5.18 5.62 3.70
CA SER A 223 6.20 6.49 4.26
C SER A 223 6.97 7.21 3.17
N VAL A 224 7.36 6.51 2.09
CA VAL A 224 8.02 7.11 0.92
C VAL A 224 7.09 8.12 0.25
N LEU A 225 5.82 7.76 0.04
CA LEU A 225 4.82 8.66 -0.53
C LEU A 225 4.65 9.92 0.32
N ALA A 226 4.53 9.77 1.63
CA ALA A 226 4.35 10.88 2.55
C ALA A 226 5.60 11.78 2.59
N LEU A 227 6.80 11.19 2.68
CA LEU A 227 8.08 11.93 2.65
C LEU A 227 8.24 12.72 1.35
N SER A 228 7.70 12.21 0.25
CA SER A 228 7.70 12.87 -1.06
C SER A 228 6.78 14.09 -1.12
N VAL A 229 5.71 14.13 -0.32
CA VAL A 229 4.78 15.27 -0.27
C VAL A 229 5.40 16.40 0.56
N ASP A 230 5.71 16.13 1.83
CA ASP A 230 6.28 17.11 2.75
C ASP A 230 7.18 16.43 3.77
N TRP A 231 8.49 16.46 3.54
CA TRP A 231 9.46 15.76 4.41
C TRP A 231 9.46 16.29 5.86
N ARG A 232 9.13 17.57 6.08
CA ARG A 232 9.12 18.21 7.41
C ARG A 232 7.93 17.76 8.24
N LEU A 233 6.72 17.84 7.68
CA LEU A 233 5.48 17.43 8.35
C LEU A 233 5.49 15.93 8.63
N THR A 234 6.01 15.14 7.70
CA THR A 234 6.11 13.69 7.89
C THR A 234 7.06 13.30 9.00
N LEU A 235 8.23 13.92 9.11
CA LEU A 235 9.13 13.67 10.25
C LEU A 235 8.47 14.03 11.57
N GLN A 236 7.73 15.15 11.64
CA GLN A 236 6.99 15.53 12.85
C GLN A 236 5.91 14.51 13.23
N CYS A 237 5.22 13.91 12.26
CA CYS A 237 4.23 12.85 12.51
C CYS A 237 4.85 11.47 12.79
N LEU A 238 6.02 11.18 12.24
CA LEU A 238 6.67 9.88 12.35
C LEU A 238 7.27 9.67 13.75
N VAL A 239 7.78 10.72 14.40
CA VAL A 239 8.31 10.69 15.77
C VAL A 239 7.29 10.19 16.80
N PRO A 240 6.07 10.77 16.95
CA PRO A 240 5.09 10.29 17.92
C PRO A 240 4.56 8.90 17.57
N LEU A 241 4.47 8.56 16.30
CA LEU A 241 4.04 7.23 15.86
C LEU A 241 5.08 6.17 16.24
N ALA A 242 6.36 6.45 16.06
CA ALA A 242 7.47 5.61 16.51
C ALA A 242 7.51 5.49 18.05
N ALA A 243 7.27 6.59 18.77
CA ALA A 243 7.21 6.59 20.23
C ALA A 243 6.05 5.73 20.76
N CYS A 244 4.86 5.83 20.15
CA CYS A 244 3.70 5.01 20.49
C CYS A 244 3.95 3.53 20.20
N TRP A 245 4.55 3.21 19.04
CA TRP A 245 4.93 1.84 18.71
C TRP A 245 5.94 1.27 19.71
N TRP A 246 6.94 2.06 20.11
CA TRP A 246 7.93 1.68 21.12
C TRP A 246 7.28 1.44 22.48
N LEU A 247 6.34 2.29 22.90
CA LEU A 247 5.61 2.14 24.17
C LEU A 247 4.80 0.82 24.19
N VAL A 248 4.04 0.55 23.13
CA VAL A 248 3.26 -0.70 23.02
C VAL A 248 4.16 -1.93 23.00
N HIS A 249 5.30 -1.85 22.30
CA HIS A 249 6.26 -2.94 22.27
C HIS A 249 6.88 -3.18 23.66
N TYR A 250 7.18 -2.09 24.37
CA TYR A 250 7.73 -2.13 25.72
C TYR A 250 6.75 -2.74 26.72
N GLU A 251 5.47 -2.35 26.69
CA GLU A 251 4.44 -2.94 27.56
C GLU A 251 4.27 -4.44 27.32
N ARG A 252 4.23 -4.87 26.04
CA ARG A 252 4.15 -6.29 25.69
C ARG A 252 5.38 -7.11 26.04
N SER A 253 6.53 -6.47 26.27
CA SER A 253 7.75 -7.16 26.69
C SER A 253 7.87 -7.32 28.22
N ARG A 254 7.06 -6.57 28.99
CA ARG A 254 7.08 -6.56 30.46
C ARG A 254 5.90 -7.29 31.11
N GLY A 255 4.76 -7.40 30.42
CA GLY A 255 3.59 -8.19 30.85
C GLY A 255 3.64 -9.61 30.32
#